data_AF-A0A975EJX8-F1
#
_entry.id   AF-A0A975EJX8-F1
#
_cell.length_a   1.000
_cell.length_b   1.000
_cell.length_c   1.000
_cell.angle_alpha   90.00
_cell.angle_beta   90.00
_cell.angle_gamma   90.00
#
_symmetry.space_group_name_H-M   'P 1'
#
loop_
_entity.id
_entity.type
_entity.pdbx_description
1 polymer ?
#
loop_
_entity_poly.entity_id
_entity_poly.type
_entity_poly.pdbx_seq_one_letter_code
_entity_poly.pdbx_strand_id
1 'polypeptide(L)'
;MKPAKLLIPTLAWCAASGLAAQHQDWRLQLLAEEGVALGDALPEVAGAVSEKRFLELVSLLSSENFATREGAQKEIQRMGLDAKPWLDGLKESGDPEVDFRIREIRGQLGGNGIWQRPALLNYALASLHREKQGVEPPRGTPILYSEIFRDDAPDIGKQYRDFTFDASPGLTGKVAKGTLILSGRGPIEGDQRLILPAGKLTGKDTFPDRFSIEVMLGGAPGGVSAYHIGVSVGKVRTLFHPGYDGGGFRFELIDTHESLTPNKDMGFTPATDSLAIMVIGVERLPNGDVELRPSVIPKGKEARKFSTRITVPAAQIGALGSISLDRSGRLGGDALFDNLVIEIPQQP
;
A
#
# COMPACT_ATOMS: atom_id res chain seq x y z
N MET A 1 21.11 -31.34 -53.56
CA MET A 1 20.24 -30.17 -53.34
C MET A 1 19.56 -30.35 -51.99
N LYS A 2 19.92 -29.52 -51.00
CA LYS A 2 19.33 -29.52 -49.64
C LYS A 2 18.26 -28.43 -49.59
N PRO A 3 17.11 -28.64 -48.92
CA PRO A 3 16.08 -27.60 -48.85
C PRO A 3 16.51 -26.48 -47.90
N ALA A 4 16.32 -25.24 -48.35
CA ALA A 4 16.54 -24.03 -47.59
C ALA A 4 15.49 -23.92 -46.47
N LYS A 5 15.94 -23.73 -45.22
CA LYS A 5 15.09 -23.40 -44.09
C LYS A 5 14.80 -21.90 -44.11
N LEU A 6 13.53 -21.56 -44.20
CA LEU A 6 12.98 -20.23 -44.03
C LEU A 6 13.25 -19.77 -42.57
N LEU A 7 14.10 -18.76 -42.38
CA LEU A 7 14.25 -18.08 -41.09
C LEU A 7 13.07 -17.10 -40.93
N ILE A 8 12.15 -17.43 -40.02
CA ILE A 8 11.18 -16.48 -39.49
C ILE A 8 11.90 -15.73 -38.34
N PRO A 9 11.98 -14.39 -38.36
CA PRO A 9 12.55 -13.66 -37.23
C PRO A 9 11.54 -13.71 -36.08
N THR A 10 11.88 -14.46 -35.03
CA THR A 10 11.22 -14.35 -33.74
C THR A 10 11.50 -12.97 -33.17
N LEU A 11 10.47 -12.12 -33.18
CA LEU A 11 10.39 -10.89 -32.41
C LEU A 11 10.63 -11.23 -30.93
N ALA A 12 11.81 -10.89 -30.45
CA ALA A 12 12.15 -10.88 -29.03
C ALA A 12 11.43 -9.68 -28.39
N TRP A 13 10.37 -9.96 -27.65
CA TRP A 13 9.80 -9.04 -26.67
C TRP A 13 9.87 -9.69 -25.29
N CYS A 14 10.24 -8.86 -24.32
CA CYS A 14 10.80 -9.20 -23.02
C CYS A 14 9.95 -10.20 -22.22
N ALA A 15 10.47 -11.42 -22.05
CA ALA A 15 10.09 -12.29 -20.95
C ALA A 15 10.73 -11.77 -19.66
N ALA A 16 10.09 -10.79 -19.02
CA ALA A 16 10.29 -10.51 -17.60
C ALA A 16 9.26 -11.33 -16.79
N SER A 17 9.31 -12.63 -16.93
CA SER A 17 8.48 -13.58 -16.19
C SER A 17 9.25 -14.89 -16.03
N GLY A 18 10.27 -14.84 -15.18
CA GLY A 18 11.24 -15.93 -15.01
C GLY A 18 11.86 -16.06 -13.62
N LEU A 19 11.27 -15.46 -12.59
CA LEU A 19 11.64 -15.67 -11.19
C LEU A 19 10.38 -15.92 -10.35
N ALA A 20 9.64 -16.97 -10.70
CA ALA A 20 8.56 -17.50 -9.86
C ALA A 20 9.07 -18.77 -9.16
N ALA A 21 9.75 -18.59 -8.03
CA ALA A 21 9.92 -19.62 -7.04
C ALA A 21 9.01 -19.28 -5.85
N GLN A 22 7.85 -19.95 -5.78
CA GLN A 22 6.95 -20.06 -4.62
C GLN A 22 6.40 -18.77 -3.96
N HIS A 23 6.14 -17.70 -4.71
CA HIS A 23 5.22 -16.67 -4.21
C HIS A 23 3.78 -17.14 -4.42
N GLN A 24 3.01 -17.26 -3.33
CA GLN A 24 1.57 -17.43 -3.41
C GLN A 24 0.96 -16.10 -3.86
N ASP A 25 0.34 -16.06 -5.05
CA ASP A 25 -0.26 -14.84 -5.58
C ASP A 25 -1.35 -14.33 -4.63
N TRP A 26 -1.11 -13.16 -4.02
CA TRP A 26 -2.00 -12.56 -3.04
C TRP A 26 -3.42 -12.35 -3.59
N ARG A 27 -3.56 -12.16 -4.91
CA ARG A 27 -4.84 -11.98 -5.58
C ARG A 27 -5.65 -13.25 -5.52
N LEU A 28 -5.03 -14.38 -5.88
CA LEU A 28 -5.67 -15.69 -5.84
C LEU A 28 -6.04 -16.10 -4.41
N GLN A 29 -5.16 -15.78 -3.45
CA GLN A 29 -5.45 -15.98 -2.02
C GLN A 29 -6.68 -15.17 -1.59
N LEU A 30 -6.71 -13.87 -1.91
CA LEU A 30 -7.84 -12.99 -1.58
C LEU A 30 -9.16 -13.48 -2.19
N LEU A 31 -9.15 -13.92 -3.45
CA LEU A 31 -10.36 -14.49 -4.09
C LEU A 31 -10.85 -15.75 -3.37
N ALA A 32 -9.96 -16.68 -3.06
CA ALA A 32 -10.31 -17.91 -2.38
C ALA A 32 -10.94 -17.65 -1.00
N GLU A 33 -10.42 -16.65 -0.27
CA GLU A 33 -10.96 -16.23 1.03
C GLU A 33 -12.37 -15.65 0.94
N GLU A 34 -12.69 -14.91 -0.11
CA GLU A 34 -14.03 -14.36 -0.34
C GLU A 34 -15.03 -15.40 -0.86
N GLY A 35 -14.61 -16.67 -1.00
CA GLY A 35 -15.42 -17.70 -1.64
C GLY A 35 -15.67 -17.41 -3.12
N VAL A 36 -14.80 -16.60 -3.72
CA VAL A 36 -14.90 -16.14 -5.09
C VAL A 36 -14.06 -17.06 -5.98
N ALA A 37 -14.71 -17.92 -6.75
CA ALA A 37 -14.02 -18.64 -7.81
C ALA A 37 -13.74 -17.70 -8.99
N LEU A 38 -12.54 -17.80 -9.57
CA LEU A 38 -12.17 -17.03 -10.78
C LEU A 38 -13.12 -17.28 -11.97
N GLY A 39 -13.83 -18.42 -11.97
CA GLY A 39 -14.86 -18.75 -12.96
C GLY A 39 -16.24 -18.15 -12.67
N ASP A 40 -16.57 -17.90 -11.40
CA ASP A 40 -17.92 -17.50 -10.96
C ASP A 40 -18.03 -15.98 -10.72
N ALA A 41 -16.93 -15.27 -10.49
CA ALA A 41 -16.92 -13.83 -10.27
C ALA A 41 -16.71 -12.97 -11.52
N LEU A 42 -17.37 -13.35 -12.61
CA LEU A 42 -17.58 -12.45 -13.74
C LEU A 42 -19.02 -11.93 -13.79
N PRO A 43 -19.51 -11.16 -12.79
CA PRO A 43 -20.63 -10.28 -13.05
C PRO A 43 -20.09 -9.02 -13.72
N GLU A 44 -20.21 -8.90 -15.04
CA GLU A 44 -20.20 -7.62 -15.80
C GLU A 44 -19.06 -6.61 -15.55
N VAL A 45 -17.96 -6.94 -14.86
CA VAL A 45 -16.74 -6.10 -14.83
C VAL A 45 -16.01 -6.18 -16.19
N ALA A 46 -16.44 -7.09 -17.07
CA ALA A 46 -15.92 -7.33 -18.41
C ALA A 46 -16.52 -6.40 -19.50
N GLY A 47 -16.86 -5.16 -19.16
CA GLY A 47 -16.69 -4.10 -20.15
C GLY A 47 -15.20 -3.84 -20.26
N ALA A 48 -14.58 -4.06 -21.42
CA ALA A 48 -13.17 -3.75 -21.62
C ALA A 48 -12.87 -2.35 -21.08
N VAL A 49 -12.15 -2.28 -19.95
CA VAL A 49 -11.75 -1.01 -19.35
C VAL A 49 -10.89 -0.33 -20.41
N SER A 50 -11.46 0.70 -21.02
CA SER A 50 -10.88 1.39 -22.17
C SER A 50 -11.00 2.88 -21.95
N GLU A 51 -10.04 3.62 -22.46
CA GLU A 51 -10.02 5.07 -22.36
C GLU A 51 -11.31 5.67 -22.94
N LYS A 52 -11.80 5.08 -24.05
CA LYS A 52 -13.07 5.47 -24.66
C LYS A 52 -14.24 5.34 -23.68
N ARG A 53 -14.40 4.17 -23.03
CA ARG A 53 -15.48 3.96 -22.07
C ARG A 53 -15.33 4.89 -20.86
N PHE A 54 -14.11 5.08 -20.37
CA PHE A 54 -13.84 6.02 -19.29
C PHE A 54 -14.27 7.45 -19.66
N LEU A 55 -13.89 7.94 -20.84
CA LEU A 55 -14.26 9.28 -21.31
C LEU A 55 -15.77 9.42 -21.52
N GLU A 56 -16.46 8.36 -21.98
CA GLU A 56 -17.93 8.32 -22.02
C GLU A 56 -18.52 8.50 -20.61
N LEU A 57 -18.02 7.79 -19.60
CA LEU A 57 -18.47 7.94 -18.22
C LEU A 57 -18.18 9.33 -17.65
N VAL A 58 -17.01 9.90 -17.94
CA VAL A 58 -16.67 11.28 -17.54
C VAL A 58 -17.68 12.26 -18.14
N SER A 59 -18.07 12.09 -19.40
CA SER A 59 -19.10 12.94 -20.03
C SER A 59 -20.47 12.81 -19.37
N LEU A 60 -20.78 11.64 -18.79
CA LEU A 60 -22.03 11.42 -18.05
C LEU A 60 -22.01 12.04 -16.64
N LEU A 61 -20.85 12.47 -16.13
CA LEU A 61 -20.76 13.19 -14.85
C LEU A 61 -21.41 14.58 -14.91
N SER A 62 -21.59 15.17 -16.09
CA SER A 62 -22.31 16.44 -16.27
C SER A 62 -23.80 16.26 -16.58
N SER A 63 -24.31 15.02 -16.60
CA SER A 63 -25.73 14.74 -16.89
C SER A 63 -26.64 15.49 -15.90
N GLU A 64 -27.76 16.06 -16.33
CA GLU A 64 -28.74 16.66 -15.40
C GLU A 64 -29.46 15.61 -14.53
N ASN A 65 -29.54 14.37 -15.02
CA ASN A 65 -30.10 13.25 -14.27
C ASN A 65 -29.12 12.75 -13.20
N PHE A 66 -29.51 12.86 -11.92
CA PHE A 66 -28.71 12.44 -10.77
C PHE A 66 -28.35 10.96 -10.79
N ALA A 67 -29.29 10.07 -11.13
CA ALA A 67 -29.03 8.63 -11.17
C ALA A 67 -28.00 8.26 -12.25
N THR A 68 -28.02 8.97 -13.39
CA THR A 68 -27.02 8.80 -14.45
C THR A 68 -25.63 9.26 -14.00
N ARG A 69 -25.52 10.43 -13.34
CA ARG A 69 -24.24 10.91 -12.79
C ARG A 69 -23.67 9.95 -11.73
N GLU A 70 -24.52 9.54 -10.79
CA GLU A 70 -24.16 8.59 -9.73
C GLU A 70 -23.74 7.23 -10.31
N GLY A 71 -24.45 6.74 -11.32
CA GLY A 71 -24.11 5.51 -12.03
C GLY A 71 -22.73 5.62 -12.68
N ALA A 72 -22.46 6.72 -13.38
CA ALA A 72 -21.18 6.95 -14.04
C ALA A 72 -20.01 7.04 -13.04
N GLN A 73 -20.20 7.78 -11.93
CA GLN A 73 -19.20 7.85 -10.87
C GLN A 73 -18.91 6.47 -10.26
N LYS A 74 -19.94 5.68 -9.96
CA LYS A 74 -19.77 4.32 -9.43
C LYS A 74 -19.05 3.41 -10.42
N GLU A 75 -19.31 3.56 -11.71
CA GLU A 75 -18.63 2.77 -12.73
C GLU A 75 -17.16 3.17 -12.87
N ILE A 76 -16.83 4.46 -12.85
CA ILE A 76 -15.43 4.93 -12.82
C ILE A 76 -14.72 4.42 -11.54
N GLN A 77 -15.39 4.46 -10.39
CA GLN A 77 -14.85 3.91 -9.14
C GLN A 77 -14.62 2.39 -9.26
N ARG A 78 -15.51 1.66 -9.93
CA ARG A 78 -15.35 0.22 -10.20
C ARG A 78 -14.20 -0.09 -11.17
N MET A 79 -13.91 0.80 -12.11
CA MET A 79 -12.69 0.69 -12.95
C MET A 79 -11.41 0.77 -12.10
N GLY A 80 -11.48 1.33 -10.89
CA GLY A 80 -10.39 1.33 -9.93
C GLY A 80 -9.13 1.98 -10.48
N LEU A 81 -7.98 1.33 -10.26
CA LEU A 81 -6.69 1.82 -10.73
C LEU A 81 -6.55 1.90 -12.25
N ASP A 82 -7.31 1.12 -13.01
CA ASP A 82 -7.18 1.15 -14.47
C ASP A 82 -7.66 2.48 -15.06
N ALA A 83 -8.55 3.18 -14.34
CA ALA A 83 -8.95 4.54 -14.69
C ALA A 83 -7.92 5.59 -14.27
N LYS A 84 -6.97 5.26 -13.38
CA LYS A 84 -6.05 6.24 -12.79
C LYS A 84 -5.20 6.98 -13.84
N PRO A 85 -4.58 6.34 -14.85
CA PRO A 85 -3.81 7.06 -15.86
C PRO A 85 -4.64 8.10 -16.62
N TRP A 86 -5.90 7.77 -16.92
CA TRP A 86 -6.82 8.70 -17.61
C TRP A 86 -7.30 9.80 -16.67
N LEU A 87 -7.62 9.46 -15.41
CA LEU A 87 -7.96 10.42 -14.36
C LEU A 87 -6.84 11.41 -14.12
N ASP A 88 -5.58 10.96 -14.08
CA ASP A 88 -4.41 11.83 -13.90
C ASP A 88 -4.20 12.74 -15.13
N GLY A 89 -4.57 12.27 -16.33
CA GLY A 89 -4.50 13.02 -17.59
C GLY A 89 -5.64 14.02 -17.82
N LEU A 90 -6.75 13.94 -17.08
CA LEU A 90 -7.88 14.86 -17.24
C LEU A 90 -7.51 16.30 -16.83
N LYS A 91 -7.71 17.23 -17.78
CA LYS A 91 -7.71 18.67 -17.51
C LYS A 91 -8.99 19.07 -16.77
N GLU A 92 -8.94 20.20 -16.06
CA GLU A 92 -10.15 20.79 -15.48
C GLU A 92 -11.20 20.99 -16.56
N SER A 93 -12.42 20.55 -16.27
CA SER A 93 -13.52 20.56 -17.22
C SER A 93 -14.15 21.95 -17.36
N GLY A 94 -13.99 22.79 -16.33
CA GLY A 94 -14.68 24.08 -16.20
C GLY A 94 -16.12 23.95 -15.68
N ASP A 95 -16.63 22.74 -15.50
CA ASP A 95 -17.89 22.44 -14.82
C ASP A 95 -17.60 22.12 -13.33
N PRO A 96 -18.07 22.96 -12.39
CA PRO A 96 -17.82 22.76 -10.96
C PRO A 96 -18.29 21.40 -10.42
N GLU A 97 -19.39 20.83 -10.92
CA GLU A 97 -19.91 19.53 -10.47
C GLU A 97 -19.01 18.39 -10.96
N VAL A 98 -18.59 18.45 -12.23
CA VAL A 98 -17.67 17.46 -12.80
C VAL A 98 -16.31 17.54 -12.11
N ASP A 99 -15.78 18.74 -11.91
CA ASP A 99 -14.49 18.95 -11.23
C ASP A 99 -14.55 18.52 -9.75
N PHE A 100 -15.69 18.72 -9.07
CA PHE A 100 -15.94 18.21 -7.73
C PHE A 100 -15.92 16.67 -7.72
N ARG A 101 -16.68 16.01 -8.60
CA ARG A 101 -16.76 14.54 -8.66
C ARG A 101 -15.45 13.90 -9.08
N ILE A 102 -14.74 14.47 -10.06
CA ILE A 102 -13.40 14.02 -10.43
C ILE A 102 -12.46 14.14 -9.24
N ARG A 103 -12.55 15.22 -8.46
CA ARG A 103 -11.74 15.37 -7.24
C ARG A 103 -12.11 14.35 -6.17
N GLU A 104 -13.39 14.03 -5.99
CA GLU A 104 -13.82 12.95 -5.09
C GLU A 104 -13.30 11.58 -5.57
N ILE A 105 -13.48 11.26 -6.85
CA ILE A 105 -12.98 10.03 -7.47
C ILE A 105 -11.45 9.95 -7.32
N ARG A 106 -10.72 11.02 -7.63
CA ARG A 106 -9.26 11.11 -7.42
C ARG A 106 -8.90 10.96 -5.95
N GLY A 107 -9.65 11.55 -5.02
CA GLY A 107 -9.42 11.40 -3.59
C GLY A 107 -9.67 9.98 -3.09
N GLN A 108 -10.55 9.23 -3.77
CA GLN A 108 -10.84 7.83 -3.48
C GLN A 108 -9.93 6.86 -4.23
N LEU A 109 -9.27 7.29 -5.32
CA LEU A 109 -8.33 6.47 -6.12
C LEU A 109 -6.85 6.89 -5.95
N GLY A 110 -6.56 7.99 -5.26
CA GLY A 110 -5.22 8.42 -4.87
C GLY A 110 -5.16 9.05 -3.46
N GLY A 111 -4.59 8.33 -2.49
CA GLY A 111 -4.00 8.90 -1.27
C GLY A 111 -4.83 8.99 0.04
N ASN A 112 -5.91 8.23 0.24
CA ASN A 112 -6.73 8.32 1.47
C ASN A 112 -7.08 6.98 2.18
N GLY A 113 -6.29 5.91 2.02
CA GLY A 113 -6.65 4.62 2.63
C GLY A 113 -7.60 3.83 1.73
N ILE A 114 -7.13 3.60 0.51
CA ILE A 114 -7.92 3.19 -0.66
C ILE A 114 -7.98 1.67 -0.75
N TRP A 115 -6.95 1.01 -0.24
CA TRP A 115 -6.78 -0.43 -0.32
C TRP A 115 -7.52 -1.15 0.78
N GLN A 116 -8.76 -0.71 1.04
CA GLN A 116 -9.72 -1.49 1.79
C GLN A 116 -10.05 -2.77 1.01
N ARG A 117 -10.46 -3.79 1.76
CA ARG A 117 -10.73 -5.13 1.23
C ARG A 117 -11.57 -5.17 -0.07
N PRO A 118 -12.67 -4.40 -0.22
CA PRO A 118 -13.42 -4.38 -1.48
C PRO A 118 -12.62 -3.85 -2.68
N ALA A 119 -11.76 -2.86 -2.49
CA ALA A 119 -10.93 -2.31 -3.56
C ALA A 119 -9.83 -3.29 -3.97
N LEU A 120 -9.19 -3.96 -3.00
CA LEU A 120 -8.23 -5.03 -3.26
C LEU A 120 -8.88 -6.20 -4.02
N LEU A 121 -10.10 -6.58 -3.65
CA LEU A 121 -10.84 -7.64 -4.32
C LEU A 121 -11.16 -7.30 -5.78
N ASN A 122 -11.65 -6.08 -6.02
CA ASN A 122 -11.94 -5.62 -7.38
C ASN A 122 -10.67 -5.56 -8.24
N TYR A 123 -9.56 -5.08 -7.69
CA TYR A 123 -8.28 -5.07 -8.39
C TYR A 123 -7.77 -6.49 -8.69
N ALA A 124 -7.86 -7.40 -7.71
CA ALA A 124 -7.49 -8.81 -7.88
C ALA A 124 -8.28 -9.46 -9.02
N LEU A 125 -9.61 -9.31 -9.03
CA LEU A 125 -10.48 -9.81 -10.10
C LEU A 125 -10.12 -9.23 -11.46
N ALA A 126 -10.04 -7.90 -11.55
CA ALA A 126 -9.80 -7.21 -12.82
C ALA A 126 -8.43 -7.57 -13.41
N SER A 127 -7.38 -7.60 -12.58
CA SER A 127 -6.02 -7.93 -13.01
C SER A 127 -5.88 -9.40 -13.43
N LEU A 128 -6.39 -10.34 -12.64
CA LEU A 128 -6.35 -11.78 -12.99
C LEU A 128 -7.18 -12.08 -14.26
N HIS A 129 -8.30 -11.39 -14.44
CA HIS A 129 -9.11 -11.55 -15.65
C HIS A 129 -8.36 -11.09 -16.91
N ARG A 130 -7.69 -9.93 -16.85
CA ARG A 130 -6.86 -9.44 -17.96
C ARG A 130 -5.73 -10.40 -18.30
N GLU A 131 -5.02 -10.90 -17.28
CA GLU A 131 -3.96 -11.90 -17.47
C GLU A 131 -4.48 -13.15 -18.17
N LYS A 132 -5.64 -13.66 -17.77
CA LYS A 132 -6.30 -14.80 -18.41
C LYS A 132 -6.66 -14.54 -19.87
N GLN A 133 -6.98 -13.29 -20.23
CA GLN A 133 -7.28 -12.88 -21.60
C GLN A 133 -6.04 -12.52 -22.43
N GLY A 134 -4.85 -12.48 -21.82
CA GLY A 134 -3.64 -11.99 -22.49
C GLY A 134 -3.71 -10.50 -22.85
N VAL A 135 -4.50 -9.73 -22.10
CA VAL A 135 -4.66 -8.28 -22.31
C VAL A 135 -3.68 -7.56 -21.40
N GLU A 136 -2.76 -6.79 -22.00
CA GLU A 136 -1.86 -5.93 -21.25
C GLU A 136 -2.64 -4.88 -20.44
N PRO A 137 -2.21 -4.55 -19.21
CA PRO A 137 -2.83 -3.47 -18.46
C PRO A 137 -2.64 -2.12 -19.18
N PRO A 138 -3.57 -1.16 -19.00
CA PRO A 138 -3.39 0.20 -19.48
C PRO A 138 -2.03 0.77 -19.05
N ARG A 139 -1.40 1.56 -19.93
CA ARG A 139 -0.14 2.22 -19.61
C ARG A 139 -0.30 3.08 -18.35
N GLY A 140 0.56 2.84 -17.36
CA GLY A 140 0.52 3.57 -16.09
C GLY A 140 -0.35 2.93 -15.01
N THR A 141 -1.01 1.80 -15.27
CA THR A 141 -1.61 0.99 -14.20
C THR A 141 -0.50 0.55 -13.24
N PRO A 142 -0.57 0.89 -11.95
CA PRO A 142 0.49 0.56 -11.02
C PRO A 142 0.50 -0.94 -10.70
N ILE A 143 1.68 -1.41 -10.32
CA ILE A 143 1.90 -2.75 -9.76
C ILE A 143 1.52 -2.68 -8.28
N LEU A 144 0.66 -3.60 -7.85
CA LEU A 144 0.21 -3.70 -6.47
C LEU A 144 0.75 -4.97 -5.81
N TYR A 145 1.35 -4.80 -4.64
CA TYR A 145 1.63 -5.87 -3.71
C TYR A 145 0.75 -5.70 -2.46
N SER A 146 0.21 -6.80 -1.96
CA SER A 146 -0.54 -6.82 -0.71
C SER A 146 -0.13 -8.01 0.14
N GLU A 147 0.20 -7.75 1.40
CA GLU A 147 0.26 -8.77 2.45
C GLU A 147 -0.94 -8.57 3.38
N ILE A 148 -1.74 -9.63 3.53
CA ILE A 148 -2.86 -9.67 4.46
C ILE A 148 -2.50 -10.75 5.47
N PHE A 149 -2.21 -10.39 6.72
CA PHE A 149 -1.62 -11.26 7.73
C PHE A 149 -2.61 -12.32 8.24
N ARG A 150 -3.09 -13.22 7.37
CA ARG A 150 -4.17 -14.18 7.63
C ARG A 150 -3.68 -15.56 7.99
N ASP A 151 -2.52 -15.95 7.49
CA ASP A 151 -1.92 -17.23 7.86
C ASP A 151 -1.43 -17.15 9.29
N ASP A 152 -2.22 -17.75 10.19
CA ASP A 152 -1.87 -17.87 11.59
C ASP A 152 -0.47 -18.49 11.71
N ALA A 153 0.43 -17.72 12.31
CA ALA A 153 1.79 -18.10 12.62
C ALA A 153 1.99 -17.82 14.11
N PRO A 154 1.83 -18.82 15.00
CA PRO A 154 1.91 -18.60 16.44
C PRO A 154 3.28 -18.07 16.89
N ASP A 155 4.31 -18.25 16.07
CA ASP A 155 5.61 -17.60 16.14
C ASP A 155 6.12 -17.39 14.70
N ILE A 156 6.51 -16.16 14.36
CA ILE A 156 7.12 -15.84 13.06
C ILE A 156 8.63 -16.09 13.02
N GLY A 157 9.25 -16.49 14.13
CA GLY A 157 10.65 -16.90 14.18
C GLY A 157 11.60 -15.85 13.59
N LYS A 158 12.28 -16.17 12.49
CA LYS A 158 13.12 -15.21 11.74
C LYS A 158 12.50 -14.76 10.42
N GLN A 159 11.34 -15.31 10.04
CA GLN A 159 10.77 -15.13 8.71
C GLN A 159 9.26 -15.37 8.74
N TYR A 160 8.52 -14.48 8.05
CA TYR A 160 7.13 -14.70 7.71
C TYR A 160 6.97 -14.49 6.21
N ARG A 161 6.71 -15.55 5.45
CA ARG A 161 6.57 -15.47 3.98
C ARG A 161 7.75 -14.73 3.34
N ASP A 162 7.50 -13.58 2.71
CA ASP A 162 8.49 -12.74 2.03
C ASP A 162 9.27 -11.82 2.97
N PHE A 163 8.89 -11.79 4.24
CA PHE A 163 9.43 -10.89 5.23
C PHE A 163 10.47 -11.58 6.11
N THR A 164 11.51 -10.82 6.45
CA THR A 164 12.45 -11.18 7.53
C THR A 164 12.00 -10.52 8.82
N PHE A 165 11.99 -11.27 9.92
CA PHE A 165 11.74 -10.72 11.24
C PHE A 165 13.05 -10.44 11.96
N ASP A 166 13.25 -9.18 12.34
CA ASP A 166 14.40 -8.71 13.11
C ASP A 166 13.91 -8.12 14.43
N ALA A 167 14.46 -8.58 15.54
CA ALA A 167 13.98 -8.24 16.87
C ALA A 167 15.10 -8.28 17.90
N SER A 168 14.99 -7.40 18.89
CA SER A 168 15.85 -7.46 20.07
C SER A 168 15.66 -8.79 20.82
N PRO A 169 16.71 -9.32 21.48
CA PRO A 169 16.67 -10.66 22.07
C PRO A 169 15.48 -10.93 22.98
N GLY A 170 14.73 -11.99 22.71
CA GLY A 170 13.57 -12.41 23.52
C GLY A 170 12.26 -11.68 23.22
N LEU A 171 12.26 -10.74 22.27
CA LEU A 171 11.03 -10.20 21.70
C LEU A 171 10.52 -11.11 20.57
N THR A 172 9.20 -11.20 20.44
CA THR A 172 8.55 -12.15 19.52
C THR A 172 7.43 -11.50 18.73
N GLY A 173 7.25 -11.99 17.51
CA GLY A 173 6.11 -11.67 16.66
C GLY A 173 5.27 -12.90 16.39
N LYS A 174 3.99 -12.69 16.10
CA LYS A 174 3.07 -13.75 15.66
C LYS A 174 2.05 -13.17 14.70
N VAL A 175 1.44 -14.04 13.91
CA VAL A 175 0.22 -13.73 13.16
C VAL A 175 -0.91 -14.54 13.77
N ALA A 176 -1.99 -13.87 14.15
CA ALA A 176 -3.16 -14.53 14.72
C ALA A 176 -4.43 -13.80 14.32
N LYS A 177 -5.43 -14.56 13.85
CA LYS A 177 -6.76 -14.06 13.50
C LYS A 177 -6.75 -12.91 12.48
N GLY A 178 -5.83 -12.97 11.52
CA GLY A 178 -5.74 -11.92 10.51
C GLY A 178 -4.90 -10.70 10.90
N THR A 179 -4.12 -10.77 11.97
CA THR A 179 -3.34 -9.63 12.44
C THR A 179 -1.92 -10.06 12.80
N LEU A 180 -0.94 -9.37 12.25
CA LEU A 180 0.43 -9.40 12.74
C LEU A 180 0.50 -8.65 14.07
N ILE A 181 1.07 -9.31 15.06
CA ILE A 181 1.22 -8.84 16.42
C ILE A 181 2.71 -8.86 16.75
N LEU A 182 3.31 -7.68 16.93
CA LEU A 182 4.66 -7.54 17.45
C LEU A 182 4.57 -7.28 18.96
N SER A 183 5.04 -8.23 19.77
CA SER A 183 4.73 -8.27 21.19
C SER A 183 5.33 -7.06 21.94
N GLY A 184 4.47 -6.40 22.71
CA GLY A 184 4.76 -5.42 23.74
C GLY A 184 5.50 -5.96 24.95
N ARG A 185 5.33 -7.26 25.15
CA ARG A 185 5.74 -8.00 26.33
C ARG A 185 6.99 -8.80 26.01
N GLY A 186 7.96 -8.72 26.91
CA GLY A 186 9.21 -9.44 26.78
C GLY A 186 10.13 -9.18 27.97
N PRO A 187 11.31 -9.83 27.97
CA PRO A 187 12.28 -9.67 29.04
C PRO A 187 13.02 -8.32 28.98
N ILE A 188 13.00 -7.64 27.83
CA ILE A 188 13.73 -6.40 27.57
C ILE A 188 12.90 -5.39 26.77
N GLU A 189 13.28 -4.13 26.85
CA GLU A 189 12.88 -3.10 25.90
C GLU A 189 13.65 -3.29 24.58
N GLY A 190 13.08 -2.85 23.46
CA GLY A 190 13.77 -2.96 22.19
C GLY A 190 12.87 -2.87 20.97
N ASP A 191 13.52 -2.97 19.82
CA ASP A 191 12.90 -2.88 18.51
C ASP A 191 12.49 -4.24 17.98
N GLN A 192 11.41 -4.23 17.21
CA GLN A 192 10.94 -5.34 16.40
C GLN A 192 10.51 -4.82 15.04
N ARG A 193 10.91 -5.52 13.99
CA ARG A 193 10.71 -5.12 12.61
C ARG A 193 10.36 -6.33 11.76
N LEU A 194 9.25 -6.25 11.05
CA LEU A 194 8.95 -7.19 9.97
C LEU A 194 9.33 -6.52 8.65
N ILE A 195 10.41 -7.00 8.02
CA ILE A 195 11.12 -6.33 6.92
C ILE A 195 10.80 -7.01 5.60
N LEU A 196 10.26 -6.24 4.64
CA LEU A 196 10.13 -6.63 3.24
C LEU A 196 11.29 -6.07 2.41
N PRO A 197 12.20 -6.91 1.89
CA PRO A 197 13.25 -6.47 0.98
C PRO A 197 12.69 -6.08 -0.39
N ALA A 198 13.24 -5.04 -1.01
CA ALA A 198 12.84 -4.60 -2.35
C ALA A 198 12.99 -5.70 -3.41
N GLY A 199 14.02 -6.55 -3.27
CA GLY A 199 14.30 -7.64 -4.20
C GLY A 199 13.19 -8.69 -4.27
N LYS A 200 12.42 -8.86 -3.19
CA LYS A 200 11.27 -9.78 -3.16
C LYS A 200 10.12 -9.33 -4.04
N LEU A 201 9.99 -8.02 -4.25
CA LEU A 201 8.85 -7.43 -4.96
C LEU A 201 9.22 -6.94 -6.35
N THR A 202 10.41 -6.34 -6.49
CA THR A 202 10.84 -5.68 -7.72
C THR A 202 11.89 -6.46 -8.52
N GLY A 203 12.45 -7.52 -7.93
CA GLY A 203 13.64 -8.20 -8.46
C GLY A 203 14.92 -7.35 -8.45
N LYS A 204 14.88 -6.17 -7.82
CA LYS A 204 16.00 -5.22 -7.70
C LYS A 204 16.33 -4.96 -6.24
N ASP A 205 17.56 -4.55 -5.96
CA ASP A 205 18.02 -4.25 -4.60
C ASP A 205 17.36 -3.01 -3.98
N THR A 206 16.65 -2.20 -4.78
CA THR A 206 15.95 -1.00 -4.33
C THR A 206 14.58 -0.86 -4.95
N PHE A 207 13.65 -0.31 -4.17
CA PHE A 207 12.38 0.22 -4.67
C PHE A 207 12.63 1.36 -5.68
N PRO A 208 11.67 1.61 -6.59
CA PRO A 208 11.76 2.71 -7.55
C PRO A 208 11.74 4.07 -6.85
N ASP A 209 12.03 5.12 -7.62
CA ASP A 209 12.10 6.50 -7.11
C ASP A 209 10.74 7.03 -6.62
N ARG A 210 9.63 6.43 -7.05
CA ARG A 210 8.29 6.81 -6.59
C ARG A 210 7.48 5.56 -6.30
N PHE A 211 6.85 5.52 -5.14
CA PHE A 211 5.89 4.49 -4.73
C PHE A 211 5.09 4.99 -3.53
N SER A 212 4.05 4.26 -3.15
CA SER A 212 3.30 4.52 -1.92
C SER A 212 3.15 3.24 -1.09
N ILE A 213 2.98 3.45 0.21
CA ILE A 213 2.74 2.41 1.19
C ILE A 213 1.42 2.73 1.89
N GLU A 214 0.57 1.73 2.05
CA GLU A 214 -0.62 1.80 2.88
C GLU A 214 -0.61 0.65 3.89
N VAL A 215 -0.90 0.94 5.14
CA VAL A 215 -0.90 -0.05 6.22
C VAL A 215 -2.04 0.25 7.19
N MET A 216 -2.75 -0.79 7.61
CA MET A 216 -3.68 -0.72 8.74
C MET A 216 -2.95 -1.11 10.01
N LEU A 217 -2.70 -0.15 10.90
CA LEU A 217 -1.93 -0.35 12.13
C LEU A 217 -2.57 0.29 13.37
N GLY A 218 -2.32 -0.30 14.52
CA GLY A 218 -2.74 0.22 15.82
C GLY A 218 -1.93 -0.38 16.96
N GLY A 219 -2.07 0.17 18.15
CA GLY A 219 -1.43 -0.36 19.35
C GLY A 219 -2.45 -1.05 20.22
N ALA A 220 -2.06 -2.09 20.97
CA ALA A 220 -2.90 -2.66 22.02
C ALA A 220 -2.80 -1.81 23.32
N PRO A 221 -3.77 -1.92 24.26
CA PRO A 221 -3.68 -1.20 25.53
C PRO A 221 -2.47 -1.64 26.36
N GLY A 222 -1.94 -0.70 27.14
CA GLY A 222 -0.77 -0.92 28.03
C GLY A 222 0.45 -0.10 27.58
N GLY A 223 1.20 0.46 28.53
CA GLY A 223 2.38 1.26 28.23
C GLY A 223 2.10 2.50 27.36
N VAL A 224 0.99 3.18 27.60
CA VAL A 224 0.63 4.44 26.90
C VAL A 224 1.81 5.40 26.91
N SER A 225 2.16 5.97 25.75
CA SER A 225 3.33 6.86 25.54
C SER A 225 4.71 6.20 25.65
N ALA A 226 4.80 4.91 25.94
CA ALA A 226 6.07 4.23 26.21
C ALA A 226 6.64 3.52 24.97
N TYR A 227 5.80 3.27 23.96
CA TYR A 227 6.17 2.59 22.73
C TYR A 227 5.54 3.27 21.51
N HIS A 228 6.10 2.96 20.35
CA HIS A 228 5.74 3.51 19.06
C HIS A 228 5.43 2.40 18.09
N ILE A 229 4.57 2.72 17.14
CA ILE A 229 4.27 1.88 15.99
C ILE A 229 4.42 2.70 14.73
N GLY A 230 4.84 2.05 13.64
CA GLY A 230 5.08 2.77 12.41
C GLY A 230 5.56 1.91 11.26
N VAL A 231 5.99 2.60 10.21
CA VAL A 231 6.57 2.02 9.01
C VAL A 231 7.92 2.67 8.76
N SER A 232 8.91 1.84 8.42
CA SER A 232 10.21 2.31 7.95
C SER A 232 10.32 2.27 6.44
N VAL A 233 11.00 3.26 5.88
CA VAL A 233 11.45 3.31 4.49
C VAL A 233 12.95 3.60 4.50
N GLY A 234 13.75 2.70 3.95
CA GLY A 234 15.21 2.79 4.07
C GLY A 234 15.61 2.79 5.55
N LYS A 235 16.32 3.83 5.99
CA LYS A 235 16.75 4.00 7.39
C LYS A 235 15.84 4.86 8.27
N VAL A 236 14.70 5.33 7.76
CA VAL A 236 13.83 6.25 8.48
C VAL A 236 12.52 5.60 8.86
N ARG A 237 12.20 5.64 10.15
CA ARG A 237 10.90 5.30 10.73
C ARG A 237 9.97 6.49 10.64
N THR A 238 8.74 6.19 10.26
CA THR A 238 7.58 7.07 10.33
C THR A 238 6.64 6.50 11.38
N LEU A 239 6.54 7.13 12.55
CA LEU A 239 5.91 6.51 13.72
C LEU A 239 5.03 7.45 14.54
N PHE A 240 4.12 6.88 15.32
CA PHE A 240 3.34 7.57 16.33
C PHE A 240 3.19 6.74 17.62
N HIS A 241 2.75 7.39 18.70
CA HIS A 241 2.47 6.77 20.00
C HIS A 241 0.98 6.43 20.16
N PRO A 242 0.61 5.15 20.30
CA PRO A 242 -0.75 4.78 20.68
C PRO A 242 -1.11 5.30 22.08
N GLY A 243 -2.29 5.90 22.20
CA GLY A 243 -2.86 6.43 23.45
C GLY A 243 -2.25 7.73 23.97
N TYR A 244 -1.21 8.27 23.33
CA TYR A 244 -0.62 9.54 23.73
C TYR A 244 -1.56 10.70 23.43
N ASP A 245 -1.82 11.57 24.42
CA ASP A 245 -2.78 12.65 24.29
C ASP A 245 -2.38 13.67 23.20
N GLY A 246 -3.31 13.98 22.29
CA GLY A 246 -3.03 14.76 21.07
C GLY A 246 -2.21 14.01 20.01
N GLY A 247 -1.77 12.78 20.30
CA GLY A 247 -0.85 12.03 19.46
C GLY A 247 0.60 12.54 19.56
N GLY A 248 1.51 11.82 18.91
CA GLY A 248 2.93 12.12 18.97
C GLY A 248 3.64 11.56 17.76
N PHE A 249 3.48 12.22 16.62
CA PHE A 249 4.04 11.73 15.37
C PHE A 249 5.46 12.25 15.17
N ARG A 250 6.40 11.40 14.76
CA ARG A 250 7.74 11.85 14.34
C ARG A 250 8.39 10.95 13.31
N PHE A 251 9.46 11.49 12.72
CA PHE A 251 10.43 10.75 11.92
C PHE A 251 11.67 10.45 12.77
N GLU A 252 12.21 9.24 12.68
CA GLU A 252 13.33 8.77 13.50
C GLU A 252 14.29 7.89 12.68
N LEU A 253 15.59 7.99 12.91
CA LEU A 253 16.58 7.07 12.32
C LEU A 253 16.56 5.71 13.03
N ILE A 254 16.56 4.63 12.25
CA ILE A 254 16.49 3.25 12.75
C ILE A 254 17.69 2.90 13.63
N ASP A 255 18.88 3.30 13.21
CA ASP A 255 20.17 2.89 13.75
C ASP A 255 20.58 3.69 15.00
N THR A 256 20.25 4.98 15.04
CA THR A 256 20.65 5.87 16.15
C THR A 256 19.50 6.26 17.08
N HIS A 257 18.25 5.99 16.70
CA HIS A 257 17.05 6.53 17.33
C HIS A 257 17.00 8.07 17.38
N GLU A 258 17.81 8.73 16.56
CA GLU A 258 17.79 10.18 16.46
C GLU A 258 16.49 10.63 15.80
N SER A 259 15.77 11.52 16.49
CA SER A 259 14.57 12.14 15.95
C SER A 259 14.94 13.16 14.88
N LEU A 260 14.49 12.93 13.64
CA LEU A 260 14.67 13.88 12.53
C LEU A 260 13.69 15.06 12.62
N THR A 261 12.59 14.87 13.36
CA THR A 261 11.65 15.94 13.72
C THR A 261 11.22 15.79 15.17
N PRO A 262 10.88 16.90 15.87
CA PRO A 262 10.20 16.80 17.14
C PRO A 262 8.84 16.08 16.99
N ASN A 263 8.29 15.57 18.10
CA ASN A 263 6.93 15.04 18.13
C ASN A 263 5.94 16.11 17.68
N LYS A 264 5.08 15.77 16.73
CA LYS A 264 4.01 16.62 16.21
C LYS A 264 2.67 16.19 16.81
N ASP A 265 1.89 17.17 17.21
CA ASP A 265 0.48 17.01 17.56
C ASP A 265 -0.29 16.54 16.32
N MET A 266 -1.04 15.46 16.47
CA MET A 266 -1.82 14.84 15.41
C MET A 266 -3.23 15.44 15.29
N GLY A 267 -3.65 16.23 16.28
CA GLY A 267 -5.01 16.76 16.42
C GLY A 267 -6.03 15.72 16.88
N PHE A 268 -5.56 14.52 17.24
CA PHE A 268 -6.32 13.43 17.81
C PHE A 268 -5.39 12.45 18.55
N THR A 269 -5.94 11.74 19.54
CA THR A 269 -5.25 10.68 20.26
C THR A 269 -5.40 9.36 19.49
N PRO A 270 -4.31 8.73 18.98
CA PRO A 270 -4.41 7.43 18.32
C PRO A 270 -4.92 6.38 19.30
N ALA A 271 -6.04 5.72 18.98
CA ALA A 271 -6.67 4.77 19.89
C ALA A 271 -5.80 3.51 20.09
N THR A 272 -5.96 2.87 21.26
CA THR A 272 -5.26 1.62 21.61
C THR A 272 -6.13 0.36 21.42
N ASP A 273 -7.31 0.50 20.82
CA ASP A 273 -8.28 -0.56 20.61
C ASP A 273 -8.85 -0.54 19.18
N SER A 274 -8.31 0.31 18.31
CA SER A 274 -8.67 0.37 16.90
C SER A 274 -7.46 0.65 16.02
N LEU A 275 -7.52 0.14 14.79
CA LEU A 275 -6.49 0.37 13.77
C LEU A 275 -6.78 1.70 13.05
N ALA A 276 -5.72 2.47 12.81
CA ALA A 276 -5.69 3.58 11.89
C ALA A 276 -5.13 3.12 10.54
N ILE A 277 -5.41 3.89 9.49
CA ILE A 277 -4.72 3.74 8.21
C ILE A 277 -3.55 4.72 8.18
N MET A 278 -2.33 4.24 7.92
CA MET A 278 -1.21 5.10 7.56
C MET A 278 -0.88 4.92 6.08
N VAL A 279 -0.81 6.04 5.36
CA VAL A 279 -0.39 6.10 3.96
C VAL A 279 0.91 6.91 3.89
N ILE A 280 1.93 6.40 3.22
CA ILE A 280 3.21 7.10 3.02
C ILE A 280 3.48 7.20 1.52
N GLY A 281 3.46 8.42 0.99
CA GLY A 281 4.03 8.69 -0.33
C GLY A 281 5.55 8.83 -0.23
N VAL A 282 6.28 8.13 -1.11
CA VAL A 282 7.75 8.16 -1.17
C VAL A 282 8.18 8.70 -2.53
N GLU A 283 9.10 9.67 -2.53
CA GLU A 283 9.67 10.23 -3.74
C GLU A 283 11.15 10.56 -3.58
N ARG A 284 12.00 9.93 -4.39
CA ARG A 284 13.40 10.34 -4.57
C ARG A 284 13.45 11.56 -5.47
N LEU A 285 14.08 12.61 -4.95
CA LEU A 285 14.31 13.88 -5.64
C LEU A 285 15.56 13.79 -6.54
N PRO A 286 15.72 14.70 -7.52
CA PRO A 286 16.88 14.69 -8.43
C PRO A 286 18.24 14.80 -7.75
N ASN A 287 18.31 15.37 -6.54
CA ASN A 287 19.54 15.46 -5.75
C ASN A 287 19.82 14.18 -4.92
N GLY A 288 18.99 13.15 -5.04
CA GLY A 288 19.11 11.87 -4.34
C GLY A 288 18.40 11.82 -2.98
N ASP A 289 17.98 12.97 -2.43
CA ASP A 289 17.19 13.05 -1.21
C ASP A 289 15.81 12.41 -1.41
N VAL A 290 15.14 12.08 -0.31
CA VAL A 290 13.84 11.41 -0.36
C VAL A 290 12.81 12.21 0.41
N GLU A 291 11.71 12.58 -0.25
CA GLU A 291 10.54 13.12 0.42
C GLU A 291 9.63 11.98 0.90
N LEU A 292 9.29 12.00 2.19
CA LEU A 292 8.28 11.14 2.80
C LEU A 292 7.06 12.00 3.15
N ARG A 293 5.88 11.58 2.69
CA ARG A 293 4.60 12.29 2.88
C ARG A 293 3.58 11.41 3.58
N PRO A 294 3.72 11.17 4.89
CA PRO A 294 2.79 10.34 5.62
C PRO A 294 1.48 11.04 5.96
N SER A 295 0.43 10.24 5.97
CA SER A 295 -0.89 10.59 6.49
C SER A 295 -1.38 9.50 7.42
N VAL A 296 -2.00 9.87 8.53
CA VAL A 296 -2.64 8.93 9.46
C VAL A 296 -4.12 9.27 9.55
N ILE A 297 -4.97 8.28 9.31
CA ILE A 297 -6.42 8.40 9.27
C ILE A 297 -6.97 7.46 10.34
N PRO A 298 -7.45 7.98 11.49
CA PRO A 298 -8.04 7.14 12.52
C PRO A 298 -9.37 6.56 12.03
N LYS A 299 -9.79 5.43 12.61
CA LYS A 299 -11.09 4.83 12.31
C LYS A 299 -12.20 5.64 12.98
N GLY A 300 -13.20 6.10 12.22
CA GLY A 300 -14.37 6.80 12.78
C GLY A 300 -14.97 7.84 11.84
N LYS A 301 -16.24 8.21 12.05
CA LYS A 301 -16.99 9.14 11.18
C LYS A 301 -16.55 10.61 11.28
N GLU A 302 -15.86 11.00 12.36
CA GLU A 302 -15.33 12.35 12.58
C GLU A 302 -13.79 12.40 12.58
N ALA A 303 -13.16 11.36 12.02
CA ALA A 303 -11.72 11.18 12.00
C ALA A 303 -11.01 12.34 11.27
N ARG A 304 -10.34 13.22 12.04
CA ARG A 304 -9.42 14.19 11.46
C ARG A 304 -8.18 13.46 10.94
N LYS A 305 -7.89 13.64 9.66
CA LYS A 305 -6.66 13.15 9.04
C LYS A 305 -5.48 13.97 9.55
N PHE A 306 -4.44 13.30 10.04
CA PHE A 306 -3.13 13.91 10.24
C PHE A 306 -2.32 13.77 8.96
N SER A 307 -1.57 14.81 8.58
CA SER A 307 -0.68 14.77 7.42
C SER A 307 0.56 15.62 7.66
N THR A 308 1.71 15.10 7.26
CA THR A 308 2.97 15.85 7.35
C THR A 308 3.93 15.41 6.25
N ARG A 309 5.10 16.03 6.21
CA ARG A 309 6.17 15.66 5.30
C ARG A 309 7.55 15.95 5.88
N ILE A 310 8.55 15.28 5.32
CA ILE A 310 9.97 15.56 5.54
C ILE A 310 10.73 15.26 4.25
N THR A 311 11.77 16.04 3.96
CA THR A 311 12.81 15.68 2.98
C THR A 311 14.03 15.20 3.75
N VAL A 312 14.41 13.94 3.52
CA VAL A 312 15.53 13.29 4.19
C VAL A 312 16.74 13.28 3.25
N PRO A 313 17.91 13.77 3.70
CA PRO A 313 19.14 13.71 2.93
C PRO A 313 19.49 12.29 2.46
N ALA A 314 20.01 12.15 1.24
CA ALA A 314 20.42 10.86 0.66
C ALA A 314 21.32 10.03 1.59
N ALA A 315 22.25 10.70 2.29
CA ALA A 315 23.18 10.07 3.22
C ALA A 315 22.49 9.52 4.49
N GLN A 316 21.37 10.11 4.90
CA GLN A 316 20.61 9.68 6.08
C GLN A 316 19.58 8.60 5.73
N ILE A 317 18.81 8.77 4.64
CA ILE A 317 17.79 7.79 4.24
C ILE A 317 18.42 6.47 3.75
N GLY A 318 19.60 6.54 3.12
CA GLY A 318 20.28 5.40 2.54
C GLY A 318 19.57 4.83 1.30
N ALA A 319 19.86 3.56 1.00
CA ALA A 319 19.17 2.86 -0.08
C ALA A 319 17.71 2.61 0.30
N LEU A 320 16.81 2.74 -0.69
CA LEU A 320 15.40 2.34 -0.55
C LEU A 320 15.28 0.81 -0.73
N GLY A 321 16.06 0.05 0.03
CA GLY A 321 16.19 -1.40 -0.12
C GLY A 321 15.18 -2.22 0.67
N SER A 322 14.44 -1.59 1.58
CA SER A 322 13.45 -2.28 2.40
C SER A 322 12.35 -1.35 2.89
N ILE A 323 11.19 -1.95 3.14
CA ILE A 323 10.09 -1.38 3.92
C ILE A 323 9.92 -2.28 5.15
N SER A 324 9.67 -1.72 6.33
CA SER A 324 9.34 -2.55 7.50
C SER A 324 8.16 -2.05 8.31
N LEU A 325 7.46 -2.98 8.96
CA LEU A 325 6.46 -2.72 9.97
C LEU A 325 7.13 -2.78 11.33
N ASP A 326 7.03 -1.72 12.12
CA ASP A 326 7.88 -1.53 13.28
C ASP A 326 7.08 -1.41 14.59
N ARG A 327 7.59 -2.07 15.62
CA ARG A 327 7.35 -1.73 17.02
C ARG A 327 8.66 -1.29 17.64
N SER A 328 8.68 -0.13 18.29
CA SER A 328 9.89 0.39 18.95
C SER A 328 9.57 1.00 20.31
N GLY A 329 10.49 0.88 21.26
CA GLY A 329 10.42 1.55 22.56
C GLY A 329 10.29 0.59 23.75
N ARG A 330 9.76 1.11 24.85
CA ARG A 330 9.69 0.42 26.13
C ARG A 330 8.67 -0.71 26.13
N LEU A 331 8.72 -1.55 27.16
CA LEU A 331 7.70 -2.56 27.41
C LEU A 331 6.31 -1.90 27.51
N GLY A 332 5.31 -2.54 26.92
CA GLY A 332 3.98 -1.93 26.83
C GLY A 332 3.03 -2.74 25.98
N GLY A 333 2.21 -2.03 25.20
CA GLY A 333 1.25 -2.61 24.27
C GLY A 333 1.94 -3.26 23.07
N ASP A 334 1.21 -4.19 22.46
CA ASP A 334 1.58 -4.82 21.21
C ASP A 334 1.38 -3.84 20.05
N ALA A 335 2.19 -3.96 19.00
CA ALA A 335 1.88 -3.34 17.72
C ALA A 335 1.05 -4.32 16.88
N LEU A 336 -0.02 -3.81 16.28
CA LEU A 336 -1.00 -4.57 15.53
C LEU A 336 -0.99 -4.08 14.08
N PHE A 337 -0.91 -5.01 13.13
CA PHE A 337 -0.99 -4.72 11.71
C PHE A 337 -1.94 -5.72 11.02
N ASP A 338 -2.97 -5.23 10.34
CA ASP A 338 -3.94 -6.09 9.62
C ASP A 338 -3.49 -6.37 8.18
N ASN A 339 -2.91 -5.37 7.52
CA ASN A 339 -2.40 -5.49 6.16
C ASN A 339 -1.21 -4.55 5.88
N LEU A 340 -0.53 -4.82 4.78
CA LEU A 340 0.44 -3.94 4.13
C LEU A 340 0.17 -3.95 2.63
N VAL A 341 0.08 -2.77 2.02
CA VAL A 341 -0.11 -2.61 0.58
C VAL A 341 0.97 -1.67 0.06
N ILE A 342 1.60 -2.04 -1.05
CA ILE A 342 2.62 -1.25 -1.74
C ILE A 342 2.16 -1.05 -3.18
N GLU A 343 2.05 0.21 -3.57
CA GLU A 343 1.69 0.61 -4.92
C GLU A 343 2.92 1.19 -5.62
N ILE A 344 3.32 0.55 -6.71
CA ILE A 344 4.42 1.01 -7.56
C ILE A 344 3.87 1.52 -8.88
N PRO A 345 3.99 2.82 -9.17
CA PRO A 345 3.63 3.34 -10.50
C PRO A 345 4.51 2.69 -11.55
N GLN A 346 3.90 2.25 -12.65
CA GLN A 346 4.68 1.88 -13.83
C GLN A 346 5.39 3.12 -14.36
N GLN A 347 6.72 3.04 -14.51
CA GLN A 347 7.47 4.11 -15.15
C GLN A 347 7.05 4.19 -16.64
N PRO A 348 6.90 5.41 -17.18
CA PRO A 348 6.42 5.62 -18.54
C PRO A 348 7.30 5.00 -19.61
#